data_AF-A0A068QUK9-F1
#
_entry.id   AF-A0A068QUK9-F1
#
_cell.length_a   1.000
_cell.length_b   1.000
_cell.length_c   1.000
_cell.angle_alpha   90.00
_cell.angle_beta   90.00
_cell.angle_gamma   90.00
#
_symmetry.space_group_name_H-M   'P 1'
#
loop_
_entity.id
_entity.type
_entity.pdbx_description
1 polymer ?
#
loop_
_entity_poly.entity_id
_entity_poly.type
_entity_poly.pdbx_seq_one_letter_code
_entity_poly.pdbx_strand_id
1 'polypeptide(L)'
;MKTTRELFHNIFSKIHIRESPKERYFRLFQTMIKEVSRSEMFTSLAQLKGNTCDWYSTLNLFSGSDMERYNTFITVSREMGVVYQDASQTNATTHHRYFICLVQNVPIGIMTFVTGGSAFNNESTDKIGFMLTHPGNQGCGSLLVEKAVELSCSLGNGGELLVEAKPHSVPFYKKLGFEPDGFSGSETTQMRLVPDERGEDWVVAGNTYRLRRYISP
;
A
#
# COMPACT_ATOMS: atom_id res chain seq x y z
N MET A 1 22.13 14.95 13.60
CA MET A 1 20.90 14.79 12.79
C MET A 1 21.23 13.75 11.72
N LYS A 2 20.70 12.53 11.84
CA LYS A 2 21.02 11.46 10.87
C LYS A 2 20.36 11.80 9.53
N THR A 3 21.10 11.70 8.44
CA THR A 3 20.54 11.92 7.10
C THR A 3 19.58 10.77 6.77
N THR A 4 18.54 11.04 5.97
CA THR A 4 17.60 10.02 5.46
C THR A 4 18.35 8.80 4.88
N ARG A 5 19.50 9.05 4.25
CA ARG A 5 20.46 8.05 3.76
C ARG A 5 20.97 7.07 4.84
N GLU A 6 21.37 7.57 6.00
CA GLU A 6 21.86 6.72 7.12
C GLU A 6 20.75 5.90 7.76
N LEU A 7 19.52 6.40 7.71
CA LEU A 7 18.32 5.66 8.12
C LEU A 7 18.11 4.48 7.18
N PHE A 8 18.00 4.73 5.87
CA PHE A 8 17.72 3.69 4.87
C PHE A 8 18.85 2.66 4.72
N HIS A 9 20.13 3.07 4.75
CA HIS A 9 21.23 2.10 4.69
C HIS A 9 21.35 1.20 5.93
N ASN A 10 21.01 1.70 7.14
CA ASN A 10 20.97 0.88 8.34
C ASN A 10 19.77 -0.09 8.36
N ILE A 11 18.69 0.27 7.67
CA ILE A 11 17.48 -0.55 7.55
C ILE A 11 17.78 -1.86 6.79
N PHE A 12 18.57 -1.81 5.72
CA PHE A 12 18.81 -2.98 4.86
C PHE A 12 19.90 -3.94 5.35
N SER A 13 20.83 -3.52 6.20
CA SER A 13 22.01 -4.32 6.56
C SER A 13 21.85 -5.27 7.76
N LYS A 14 20.69 -5.29 8.43
CA LYS A 14 20.52 -5.98 9.75
C LYS A 14 19.50 -7.13 9.75
N ILE A 15 19.21 -7.71 8.60
CA ILE A 15 18.15 -8.72 8.43
C ILE A 15 18.68 -10.12 8.80
N HIS A 16 18.65 -10.52 10.09
CA HIS A 16 18.80 -11.91 10.55
C HIS A 16 17.44 -12.59 10.79
N ILE A 17 17.29 -13.82 10.30
CA ILE A 17 16.04 -14.61 10.17
C ILE A 17 15.68 -15.26 11.51
N ARG A 18 14.46 -14.98 12.05
CA ARG A 18 13.71 -15.78 13.06
C ARG A 18 12.40 -15.16 13.62
N GLU A 19 11.95 -13.98 13.17
CA GLU A 19 10.71 -13.30 13.66
C GLU A 19 9.73 -12.97 12.53
N SER A 20 8.42 -12.94 12.81
CA SER A 20 7.35 -12.54 11.87
C SER A 20 7.59 -11.10 11.36
N PRO A 21 7.40 -10.76 10.07
CA PRO A 21 7.70 -9.41 9.59
C PRO A 21 6.87 -8.30 10.24
N LYS A 22 5.63 -8.52 10.70
CA LYS A 22 4.95 -7.47 11.46
C LYS A 22 5.68 -7.17 12.77
N GLU A 23 6.09 -8.19 13.53
CA GLU A 23 6.86 -8.01 14.77
C GLU A 23 8.28 -7.54 14.48
N ARG A 24 8.91 -8.03 13.42
CA ARG A 24 10.26 -7.66 12.98
C ARG A 24 10.32 -6.24 12.44
N TYR A 25 9.36 -5.79 11.64
CA TYR A 25 9.25 -4.40 11.18
C TYR A 25 8.81 -3.49 12.32
N PHE A 26 7.90 -3.93 13.19
CA PHE A 26 7.53 -3.16 14.39
C PHE A 26 8.73 -2.99 15.33
N ARG A 27 9.57 -4.02 15.49
CA ARG A 27 10.72 -4.03 16.41
C ARG A 27 11.96 -3.36 15.80
N LEU A 28 12.25 -3.57 14.51
CA LEU A 28 13.41 -2.97 13.84
C LEU A 28 13.13 -1.57 13.30
N PHE A 29 11.90 -1.28 12.88
CA PHE A 29 11.54 -0.07 12.14
C PHE A 29 10.41 0.74 12.76
N GLN A 30 9.79 0.27 13.85
CA GLN A 30 8.62 0.91 14.45
C GLN A 30 7.56 1.24 13.40
N THR A 31 7.33 0.32 12.46
CA THR A 31 6.37 0.55 11.38
C THR A 31 4.96 0.66 11.96
N MET A 32 4.28 1.75 11.62
CA MET A 32 2.96 2.08 12.15
C MET A 32 2.05 2.47 11.00
N ILE A 33 0.88 1.83 10.92
CA ILE A 33 -0.17 2.25 10.00
C ILE A 33 -1.24 2.98 10.80
N LYS A 34 -1.57 4.20 10.37
CA LYS A 34 -2.60 5.04 10.98
C LYS A 34 -3.65 5.40 9.95
N GLU A 35 -4.91 5.35 10.36
CA GLU A 35 -5.98 6.04 9.66
C GLU A 35 -5.87 7.54 9.96
N VAL A 36 -6.05 8.37 8.94
CA VAL A 36 -5.85 9.81 9.02
C VAL A 36 -6.95 10.58 8.27
N SER A 37 -7.05 11.87 8.53
CA SER A 37 -7.90 12.76 7.74
C SER A 37 -7.34 12.95 6.32
N ARG A 38 -8.21 13.40 5.39
CA ARG A 38 -7.81 13.78 4.03
C ARG A 38 -6.67 14.81 4.02
N SER A 39 -6.72 15.79 4.93
CA SER A 39 -5.67 16.83 5.03
C SER A 39 -4.32 16.23 5.44
N GLU A 40 -4.32 15.37 6.47
CA GLU A 40 -3.10 14.71 6.94
C GLU A 40 -2.51 13.74 5.91
N MET A 41 -3.36 13.07 5.13
CA MET A 41 -2.93 12.28 3.98
C MET A 41 -2.15 13.15 2.99
N PHE A 42 -2.63 14.34 2.65
CA PHE A 42 -1.93 15.25 1.73
C PHE A 42 -0.65 15.82 2.30
N THR A 43 -0.61 16.17 3.59
CA THR A 43 0.64 16.56 4.27
C THR A 43 1.67 15.42 4.18
N SER A 44 1.23 14.18 4.41
CA SER A 44 2.09 12.99 4.31
C SER A 44 2.53 12.70 2.88
N LEU A 45 1.66 12.92 1.90
CA LEU A 45 1.98 12.77 0.47
C LEU A 45 3.03 13.78 0.03
N ALA A 46 2.94 15.03 0.48
CA ALA A 46 3.94 16.05 0.20
C ALA A 46 5.32 15.69 0.78
N GLN A 47 5.35 15.23 2.04
CA GLN A 47 6.59 14.74 2.66
C GLN A 47 7.17 13.52 1.93
N LEU A 48 6.33 12.54 1.60
CA LEU A 48 6.72 11.34 0.87
C LEU A 48 7.26 11.68 -0.52
N LYS A 49 6.67 12.64 -1.24
CA LYS A 49 7.18 13.14 -2.53
C LYS A 49 8.56 13.77 -2.38
N GLY A 50 8.77 14.63 -1.38
CA GLY A 50 10.08 15.22 -1.09
C GLY A 50 11.15 14.16 -0.86
N ASN A 51 10.87 13.19 0.02
CA ASN A 51 11.78 12.08 0.31
C ASN A 51 12.09 11.23 -0.93
N THR A 52 11.09 10.96 -1.77
CA THR A 52 11.28 10.20 -3.03
C THR A 52 12.15 10.97 -4.03
N CYS A 53 11.98 12.29 -4.14
CA CYS A 53 12.86 13.13 -4.98
C CYS A 53 14.30 13.09 -4.48
N ASP A 54 14.53 13.26 -3.18
CA ASP A 54 15.87 13.19 -2.58
C ASP A 54 16.50 11.82 -2.83
N TRP A 55 15.76 10.73 -2.61
CA TRP A 55 16.21 9.37 -2.93
C TRP A 55 16.62 9.25 -4.39
N TYR A 56 15.77 9.71 -5.31
CA TYR A 56 16.03 9.63 -6.75
C TYR A 56 17.29 10.41 -7.15
N SER A 57 17.51 11.60 -6.60
CA SER A 57 18.71 12.41 -6.85
C SER A 57 20.02 11.79 -6.33
N THR A 58 19.94 10.84 -5.40
CA THR A 58 21.13 10.15 -4.84
C THR A 58 21.54 8.88 -5.58
N LEU A 59 20.75 8.44 -6.58
CA LEU A 59 21.06 7.24 -7.36
C LEU A 59 22.16 7.55 -8.38
N ASN A 60 23.39 7.12 -8.07
CA ASN A 60 24.56 7.34 -8.94
C ASN A 60 24.48 6.58 -10.28
N LEU A 61 23.72 5.49 -10.36
CA LEU A 61 23.49 4.69 -11.57
C LEU A 61 22.05 4.14 -11.52
N PHE A 62 21.24 4.46 -12.54
CA PHE A 62 19.86 4.01 -12.60
C PHE A 62 19.78 2.57 -13.11
N SER A 63 19.15 1.68 -12.32
CA SER A 63 18.56 0.48 -12.90
C SER A 63 17.26 0.84 -13.62
N GLY A 64 16.92 0.13 -14.70
CA GLY A 64 15.63 0.32 -15.38
C GLY A 64 14.44 0.15 -14.43
N SER A 65 14.56 -0.78 -13.46
CA SER A 65 13.55 -1.02 -12.44
C SER A 65 13.36 0.15 -11.47
N ASP A 66 14.43 0.87 -11.10
CA ASP A 66 14.30 2.02 -10.18
C ASP A 66 13.61 3.20 -10.86
N MET A 67 13.92 3.42 -12.14
CA MET A 67 13.26 4.43 -12.96
C MET A 67 11.76 4.14 -13.13
N GLU A 68 11.39 2.89 -13.41
CA GLU A 68 9.98 2.50 -13.53
C GLU A 68 9.20 2.67 -12.21
N ARG A 69 9.80 2.30 -11.08
CA ARG A 69 9.19 2.50 -9.76
C ARG A 69 8.98 3.97 -9.44
N TYR A 70 9.99 4.79 -9.72
CA TYR A 70 9.89 6.24 -9.56
C TYR A 70 8.78 6.82 -10.45
N ASN A 71 8.76 6.47 -11.74
CA ASN A 71 7.74 6.96 -12.68
C ASN A 71 6.33 6.53 -12.25
N THR A 72 6.16 5.27 -11.83
CA THR A 72 4.89 4.77 -11.30
C THR A 72 4.46 5.56 -10.06
N PHE A 73 5.38 5.81 -9.13
CA PHE A 73 5.12 6.64 -7.94
C PHE A 73 4.66 8.05 -8.33
N ILE A 74 5.34 8.72 -9.27
CA ILE A 74 4.98 10.07 -9.72
C ILE A 74 3.60 10.07 -10.36
N THR A 75 3.31 9.14 -11.27
CA THR A 75 2.00 9.00 -11.93
C THR A 75 0.89 8.79 -10.92
N VAL A 76 1.00 7.79 -10.04
CA VAL A 76 -0.02 7.49 -9.02
C VAL A 76 -0.20 8.67 -8.06
N SER A 77 0.88 9.35 -7.66
CA SER A 77 0.80 10.54 -6.79
C SER A 77 0.04 11.70 -7.44
N ARG A 78 0.15 11.85 -8.77
CA ARG A 78 -0.55 12.87 -9.54
C ARG A 78 -2.03 12.53 -9.67
N GLU A 79 -2.35 11.29 -10.04
CA GLU A 79 -3.72 10.79 -10.16
C GLU A 79 -4.47 10.93 -8.82
N MET A 80 -3.83 10.56 -7.71
CA MET A 80 -4.37 10.77 -6.36
C MET A 80 -4.64 12.26 -6.09
N GLY A 81 -3.73 13.15 -6.50
CA GLY A 81 -3.93 14.60 -6.39
C GLY A 81 -5.17 15.07 -7.14
N VAL A 82 -5.33 14.63 -8.40
CA VAL A 82 -6.49 14.99 -9.24
C VAL A 82 -7.79 14.53 -8.60
N VAL A 83 -7.88 13.29 -8.12
CA VAL A 83 -9.12 12.73 -7.56
C VAL A 83 -9.53 13.39 -6.24
N TYR A 84 -8.58 13.65 -5.33
CA TYR A 84 -8.90 14.05 -3.96
C TYR A 84 -8.74 15.55 -3.67
N GLN A 85 -8.10 16.33 -4.55
CA GLN A 85 -8.02 17.78 -4.43
C GLN A 85 -9.13 18.50 -5.19
N ASP A 86 -9.76 17.83 -6.16
CA ASP A 86 -10.89 18.41 -6.90
C ASP A 86 -12.11 18.55 -5.98
N ALA A 87 -12.52 19.79 -5.72
CA ALA A 87 -13.67 20.11 -4.90
C ALA A 87 -14.97 19.48 -5.45
N SER A 88 -15.07 19.29 -6.77
CA SER A 88 -16.22 18.66 -7.43
C SER A 88 -16.37 17.17 -7.06
N GLN A 89 -15.28 16.52 -6.66
CA GLN A 89 -15.22 15.11 -6.27
C GLN A 89 -15.41 14.89 -4.76
N THR A 90 -15.65 15.96 -3.98
CA THR A 90 -15.76 15.86 -2.52
C THR A 90 -16.86 14.90 -2.10
N ASN A 91 -18.02 14.93 -2.77
CA ASN A 91 -19.15 14.03 -2.45
C ASN A 91 -18.83 12.57 -2.78
N ALA A 92 -18.17 12.33 -3.93
CA ALA A 92 -17.78 10.99 -4.38
C ALA A 92 -16.74 10.32 -3.46
N THR A 93 -15.96 11.11 -2.73
CA THR A 93 -14.88 10.62 -1.85
C THR A 93 -15.23 10.61 -0.37
N THR A 94 -16.47 10.95 0.00
CA THR A 94 -16.93 11.03 1.41
C THR A 94 -16.81 9.71 2.19
N HIS A 95 -16.91 8.57 1.50
CA HIS A 95 -16.79 7.25 2.12
C HIS A 95 -15.38 6.66 2.02
N HIS A 96 -14.41 7.43 1.50
CA HIS A 96 -13.05 6.96 1.37
C HIS A 96 -12.32 7.14 2.70
N ARG A 97 -11.53 6.13 3.06
CA ARG A 97 -10.70 6.12 4.27
C ARG A 97 -9.24 6.23 3.87
N TYR A 98 -8.46 6.97 4.63
CA TYR A 98 -7.08 7.29 4.28
C TYR A 98 -6.13 6.71 5.31
N PHE A 99 -5.09 6.03 4.83
CA PHE A 99 -4.10 5.40 5.69
C PHE A 99 -2.71 5.87 5.31
N ILE A 100 -1.89 6.14 6.32
CA ILE A 100 -0.46 6.39 6.18
C ILE A 100 0.33 5.28 6.84
N CYS A 101 1.40 4.84 6.19
CA CYS A 101 2.40 3.94 6.74
C CYS A 101 3.63 4.77 7.11
N LEU A 102 4.03 4.70 8.38
CA LEU A 102 5.13 5.44 8.98
C LEU A 102 6.23 4.48 9.39
N VAL A 103 7.48 4.86 9.18
CA VAL A 103 8.67 4.21 9.79
C VAL A 103 9.41 5.29 10.56
N GLN A 104 9.57 5.11 11.87
CA GLN A 104 10.19 6.11 12.75
C GLN A 104 9.57 7.52 12.58
N ASN A 105 8.23 7.59 12.50
CA ASN A 105 7.44 8.80 12.23
C ASN A 105 7.67 9.47 10.85
N VAL A 106 8.40 8.82 9.93
CA VAL A 106 8.55 9.29 8.54
C VAL A 106 7.52 8.57 7.66
N PRO A 107 6.69 9.30 6.89
CA PRO A 107 5.75 8.67 5.98
C PRO A 107 6.51 7.97 4.85
N ILE A 108 6.19 6.70 4.65
CA ILE A 108 6.82 5.83 3.65
C ILE A 108 5.79 5.13 2.74
N GLY A 109 4.49 5.29 3.03
CA GLY A 109 3.43 4.76 2.20
C GLY A 109 2.08 5.38 2.52
N ILE A 110 1.20 5.38 1.52
CA ILE A 110 -0.16 5.91 1.60
C ILE A 110 -1.08 4.92 0.90
N MET A 111 -2.26 4.71 1.48
CA MET A 111 -3.33 3.93 0.89
C MET A 111 -4.67 4.64 1.08
N THR A 112 -5.52 4.62 0.05
CA THR A 112 -6.94 4.99 0.18
C THR A 112 -7.79 3.74 0.06
N PHE A 113 -8.74 3.57 0.96
CA PHE A 113 -9.66 2.44 1.00
C PHE A 113 -11.07 2.94 0.66
N VAL A 114 -11.76 2.24 -0.23
CA VAL A 114 -13.13 2.55 -0.66
C VAL A 114 -14.02 1.41 -0.21
N THR A 115 -15.00 1.71 0.65
CA THR A 115 -15.94 0.70 1.14
C THR A 115 -16.89 0.27 0.03
N GLY A 116 -17.08 -1.05 -0.12
CA GLY A 116 -18.08 -1.64 -1.00
C GLY A 116 -19.49 -1.22 -0.60
N GLY A 117 -20.41 -1.19 -1.56
CA GLY A 117 -21.81 -0.80 -1.33
C GLY A 117 -22.02 0.68 -0.99
N SER A 118 -21.01 1.55 -1.16
CA SER A 118 -21.21 2.99 -1.12
C SER A 118 -22.20 3.42 -2.23
N ALA A 119 -23.03 4.44 -1.98
CA ALA A 119 -24.06 4.89 -2.93
C ALA A 119 -23.53 5.28 -4.33
N PHE A 120 -22.21 5.47 -4.46
CA PHE A 120 -21.51 5.84 -5.68
C PHE A 120 -20.84 4.66 -6.40
N ASN A 121 -20.79 3.49 -5.77
CA ASN A 121 -20.11 2.30 -6.30
C ASN A 121 -21.12 1.15 -6.27
N ASN A 122 -21.66 0.77 -7.44
CA ASN A 122 -22.56 -0.38 -7.59
C ASN A 122 -21.89 -1.72 -7.27
N GLU A 123 -20.61 -1.71 -6.91
CA GLU A 123 -19.85 -2.87 -6.50
C GLU A 123 -19.94 -3.06 -4.99
N SER A 124 -20.32 -4.27 -4.58
CA SER A 124 -20.42 -4.68 -3.18
C SER A 124 -19.07 -4.91 -2.52
N THR A 125 -17.99 -5.02 -3.29
CA THR A 125 -16.66 -5.39 -2.80
C THR A 125 -15.83 -4.16 -2.44
N ASP A 126 -15.13 -4.24 -1.30
CA ASP A 126 -14.19 -3.21 -0.86
C ASP A 126 -13.02 -3.05 -1.83
N LYS A 127 -12.50 -1.83 -1.99
CA LYS A 127 -11.42 -1.54 -2.94
C LYS A 127 -10.23 -0.84 -2.29
N ILE A 128 -9.05 -1.17 -2.77
CA ILE A 128 -7.87 -0.30 -2.64
C ILE A 128 -7.94 0.71 -3.79
N GLY A 129 -8.29 1.96 -3.49
CA GLY A 129 -8.42 3.02 -4.50
C GLY A 129 -7.06 3.44 -5.06
N PHE A 130 -6.18 3.90 -4.18
CA PHE A 130 -4.79 4.20 -4.51
C PHE A 130 -3.88 3.62 -3.44
N MET A 131 -2.72 3.13 -3.87
CA MET A 131 -1.64 2.77 -2.96
C MET A 131 -0.30 3.16 -3.58
N LEU A 132 0.54 3.83 -2.79
CA LEU A 132 1.91 4.16 -3.18
C LEU A 132 2.83 4.06 -1.97
N THR A 133 4.05 3.62 -2.21
CA THR A 133 5.10 3.51 -1.19
C THR A 133 6.38 4.15 -1.71
N HIS A 134 7.24 4.58 -0.79
CA HIS A 134 8.54 5.12 -1.14
C HIS A 134 9.30 4.10 -2.01
N PRO A 135 9.76 4.45 -3.23
CA PRO A 135 10.33 3.48 -4.18
C PRO A 135 11.56 2.71 -3.65
N GLY A 136 12.34 3.35 -2.78
CA GLY A 136 13.48 2.74 -2.10
C GLY A 136 13.13 1.79 -0.96
N ASN A 137 11.85 1.56 -0.65
CA ASN A 137 11.41 0.66 0.43
C ASN A 137 10.79 -0.62 -0.15
N GLN A 138 10.97 -1.75 0.55
CA GLN A 138 10.34 -3.03 0.22
C GLN A 138 9.49 -3.54 1.40
N GLY A 139 8.35 -4.16 1.08
CA GLY A 139 7.47 -4.81 2.06
C GLY A 139 6.40 -3.93 2.69
N CYS A 140 6.50 -2.61 2.62
CA CYS A 140 5.47 -1.74 3.24
C CYS A 140 4.13 -1.77 2.50
N GLY A 141 4.14 -2.10 1.19
CA GLY A 141 2.91 -2.32 0.44
C GLY A 141 2.11 -3.52 0.93
N SER A 142 2.75 -4.63 1.31
CA SER A 142 2.02 -5.80 1.80
C SER A 142 1.38 -5.54 3.17
N LEU A 143 2.03 -4.74 4.02
CA LEU A 143 1.44 -4.30 5.30
C LEU A 143 0.18 -3.43 5.10
N LEU A 144 0.17 -2.56 4.08
CA LEU A 144 -1.01 -1.76 3.73
C LEU A 144 -2.14 -2.66 3.20
N VAL A 145 -1.83 -3.65 2.36
CA VAL A 145 -2.81 -4.65 1.90
C VAL A 145 -3.38 -5.46 3.06
N GLU A 146 -2.54 -5.95 3.99
CA GLU A 146 -3.03 -6.62 5.19
C GLU A 146 -3.94 -5.73 6.03
N LYS A 147 -3.66 -4.41 6.09
CA LYS A 147 -4.54 -3.48 6.78
C LYS A 147 -5.89 -3.32 6.07
N ALA A 148 -5.90 -3.32 4.73
CA ALA A 148 -7.14 -3.30 3.95
C ALA A 148 -7.96 -4.58 4.16
N VAL A 149 -7.31 -5.75 4.17
CA VAL A 149 -7.99 -7.04 4.44
C VAL A 149 -8.58 -7.05 5.85
N GLU A 150 -7.81 -6.64 6.86
CA GLU A 150 -8.29 -6.51 8.24
C GLU A 150 -9.52 -5.59 8.33
N LEU A 151 -9.51 -4.49 7.59
CA LEU A 151 -10.62 -3.56 7.55
C LEU A 151 -11.86 -4.18 6.91
N SER A 152 -11.72 -4.82 5.75
CA SER A 152 -12.80 -5.54 5.08
C SER A 152 -13.40 -6.63 5.98
N CYS A 153 -12.57 -7.42 6.68
CA CYS A 153 -13.06 -8.37 7.69
C CYS A 153 -13.87 -7.69 8.80
N SER A 154 -13.38 -6.56 9.34
CA SER A 154 -14.07 -5.82 10.41
C SER A 154 -15.42 -5.23 9.98
N LEU A 155 -15.61 -5.01 8.68
CA LEU A 155 -16.86 -4.55 8.08
C LEU A 155 -17.82 -5.70 7.74
N GLY A 156 -17.40 -6.96 7.95
CA GLY A 156 -18.19 -8.15 7.62
C GLY A 156 -18.05 -8.62 6.17
N ASN A 157 -17.09 -8.07 5.41
CA ASN A 157 -16.91 -8.34 3.98
C ASN A 157 -15.88 -9.46 3.70
N GLY A 158 -15.58 -10.29 4.70
CA GLY A 158 -14.74 -11.48 4.53
C GLY A 158 -13.26 -11.23 4.20
N GLY A 159 -12.80 -9.97 4.16
CA GLY A 159 -11.45 -9.62 3.74
C GLY A 159 -11.28 -9.55 2.22
N GLU A 160 -12.36 -9.63 1.46
CA GLU A 160 -12.34 -9.53 0.00
C GLU A 160 -11.96 -8.10 -0.43
N LEU A 161 -11.10 -8.01 -1.45
CA LEU A 161 -10.61 -6.74 -1.99
C LEU A 161 -10.53 -6.74 -3.51
N LEU A 162 -10.83 -5.59 -4.11
CA LEU A 162 -10.52 -5.25 -5.51
C LEU A 162 -9.44 -4.17 -5.60
N VAL A 163 -8.68 -4.19 -6.69
CA VAL A 163 -7.70 -3.15 -7.02
C VAL A 163 -7.54 -2.98 -8.53
N GLU A 164 -7.34 -1.75 -8.97
CA GLU A 164 -6.91 -1.41 -10.33
C GLU A 164 -5.38 -1.32 -10.36
N ALA A 165 -4.70 -2.41 -10.72
CA ALA A 165 -3.25 -2.49 -10.68
C ALA A 165 -2.60 -1.87 -11.93
N LYS A 166 -1.71 -0.90 -11.76
CA LYS A 166 -0.81 -0.46 -12.86
C LYS A 166 0.07 -1.65 -13.30
N PRO A 167 0.47 -1.76 -14.58
CA PRO A 167 1.17 -2.94 -15.12
C PRO A 167 2.36 -3.41 -14.29
N HIS A 168 3.22 -2.48 -13.82
CA HIS A 168 4.39 -2.79 -13.00
C HIS A 168 4.04 -3.34 -11.60
N SER A 169 2.83 -3.06 -11.09
CA SER A 169 2.36 -3.51 -9.78
C SER A 169 1.63 -4.86 -9.82
N VAL A 170 1.24 -5.36 -10.99
CA VAL A 170 0.57 -6.66 -11.14
C VAL A 170 1.38 -7.81 -10.51
N PRO A 171 2.71 -7.94 -10.73
CA PRO A 171 3.50 -9.00 -10.08
C PRO A 171 3.51 -8.88 -8.55
N PHE A 172 3.40 -7.66 -8.00
CA PHE A 172 3.32 -7.44 -6.56
C PHE A 172 1.99 -7.98 -6.01
N TYR A 173 0.86 -7.65 -6.65
CA TYR A 173 -0.46 -8.14 -6.21
C TYR A 173 -0.61 -9.65 -6.38
N LYS A 174 -0.08 -10.24 -7.48
CA LYS A 174 -0.05 -11.69 -7.66
C LYS A 174 0.67 -12.41 -6.51
N LYS A 175 1.80 -11.85 -6.04
CA LYS A 175 2.54 -12.37 -4.87
C LYS A 175 1.78 -12.25 -3.53
N LEU A 176 0.62 -11.60 -3.53
CA LEU A 176 -0.28 -11.46 -2.40
C LEU A 176 -1.57 -12.26 -2.59
N GLY A 177 -1.64 -13.14 -3.60
CA GLY A 177 -2.82 -13.98 -3.88
C GLY A 177 -3.93 -13.28 -4.67
N PHE A 178 -3.67 -12.08 -5.22
CA PHE A 178 -4.63 -11.46 -6.14
C PHE A 178 -4.58 -12.14 -7.51
N GLU A 179 -5.75 -12.32 -8.11
CA GLU A 179 -5.90 -12.78 -9.49
C GLU A 179 -6.57 -11.71 -10.35
N PRO A 180 -6.31 -11.67 -11.67
CA PRO A 180 -7.06 -10.83 -12.58
C PRO A 180 -8.55 -11.14 -12.49
N ASP A 181 -9.37 -10.10 -12.39
CA ASP A 181 -10.83 -10.21 -12.32
C ASP A 181 -11.44 -9.18 -13.27
N GLY A 182 -12.35 -9.59 -14.14
CA GLY A 182 -12.95 -8.68 -15.12
C GLY A 182 -12.01 -8.20 -16.25
N PHE A 183 -12.34 -7.03 -16.81
CA PHE A 183 -11.64 -6.46 -17.96
C PHE A 183 -10.46 -5.58 -17.52
N SER A 184 -9.28 -5.82 -18.10
CA SER A 184 -8.17 -4.89 -17.98
C SER A 184 -8.37 -3.70 -18.92
N GLY A 185 -8.29 -2.48 -18.38
CA GLY A 185 -8.17 -1.28 -19.20
C GLY A 185 -6.79 -1.20 -19.88
N SER A 186 -6.61 -0.21 -20.76
CA SER A 186 -5.31 0.02 -21.40
C SER A 186 -4.20 0.41 -20.41
N GLU A 187 -4.57 0.88 -19.20
CA GLU A 187 -3.66 1.42 -18.21
C GLU A 187 -3.63 0.66 -16.87
N THR A 188 -4.62 -0.19 -16.61
CA THR A 188 -4.74 -0.96 -15.35
C THR A 188 -5.29 -2.36 -15.61
N THR A 189 -4.92 -3.29 -14.74
CA THR A 189 -5.52 -4.61 -14.64
C THR A 189 -6.34 -4.66 -13.37
N GLN A 190 -7.64 -4.88 -13.49
CA GLN A 190 -8.48 -5.18 -12.33
C GLN A 190 -8.07 -6.52 -11.74
N MET A 191 -7.85 -6.54 -10.42
CA MET A 191 -7.43 -7.72 -9.68
C MET A 191 -8.25 -7.88 -8.41
N ARG A 192 -8.59 -9.12 -8.08
CA ARG A 192 -9.39 -9.51 -6.91
C ARG A 192 -8.60 -10.40 -5.98
N LEU A 193 -8.77 -10.17 -4.68
CA LEU A 193 -8.28 -11.04 -3.60
C LEU A 193 -9.46 -11.57 -2.81
N VAL A 194 -9.52 -12.90 -2.67
CA VAL A 194 -10.39 -13.59 -1.72
C VAL A 194 -9.49 -14.39 -0.78
N PRO A 195 -9.17 -13.89 0.43
CA PRO A 195 -8.19 -14.55 1.30
C PRO A 195 -8.56 -15.99 1.65
N ASP A 196 -9.85 -16.29 1.77
CA ASP A 196 -10.37 -17.62 2.13
C ASP A 196 -10.09 -18.68 1.05
N GLU A 197 -10.13 -18.28 -0.22
CA GLU A 197 -9.80 -19.14 -1.37
C GLU A 197 -8.27 -19.30 -1.54
N ARG A 198 -7.48 -18.50 -0.83
CA ARG A 198 -6.00 -18.44 -0.91
C ARG A 198 -5.35 -19.02 0.33
N GLY A 199 -5.84 -20.17 0.82
CA GLY A 199 -5.31 -20.81 2.02
C GLY A 199 -3.80 -21.08 2.01
N GLU A 200 -3.16 -21.18 0.84
CA GLU A 200 -1.70 -21.31 0.70
C GLU A 200 -0.93 -19.99 0.96
N ASP A 201 -1.54 -18.85 0.65
CA ASP A 201 -0.93 -17.52 0.80
C ASP A 201 -1.39 -16.80 2.07
N TRP A 202 -2.60 -17.08 2.53
CA TRP A 202 -3.26 -16.42 3.66
C TRP A 202 -3.69 -17.42 4.71
N VAL A 203 -3.61 -17.02 5.98
CA VAL A 203 -4.04 -17.80 7.13
C VAL A 203 -4.80 -16.90 8.11
N VAL A 204 -5.82 -17.45 8.75
CA VAL A 204 -6.54 -16.77 9.82
C VAL A 204 -5.64 -16.74 11.06
N ALA A 205 -5.33 -15.53 11.55
CA ALA A 205 -4.57 -15.32 12.78
C ALA A 205 -5.34 -14.36 13.68
N GLY A 206 -5.96 -14.90 14.73
CA GLY A 206 -6.95 -14.17 15.52
C GLY A 206 -8.24 -13.97 14.72
N ASN A 207 -8.68 -12.72 14.57
CA ASN A 207 -9.94 -12.37 13.89
C ASN A 207 -9.72 -11.81 12.47
N THR A 208 -8.57 -12.04 11.85
CA THR A 208 -8.23 -11.48 10.53
C THR A 208 -7.32 -12.42 9.76
N TYR A 209 -7.33 -12.28 8.43
CA TYR A 209 -6.35 -12.93 7.57
C TYR A 209 -5.00 -12.20 7.64
N ARG A 210 -3.92 -13.00 7.54
CA ARG A 210 -2.53 -12.55 7.46
C ARG A 210 -1.78 -13.39 6.43
N LEU A 211 -0.73 -12.84 5.82
CA LEU A 211 0.06 -13.59 4.85
C LEU A 211 0.80 -14.74 5.54
N ARG A 212 0.63 -15.97 5.06
CA ARG A 212 1.20 -17.19 5.63
C ARG A 212 2.72 -17.13 5.70
N ARG A 213 3.38 -16.61 4.65
CA ARG A 213 4.85 -16.42 4.62
C ARG A 213 5.41 -15.53 5.74
N TYR A 214 4.54 -14.84 6.47
CA TYR A 214 4.90 -13.99 7.59
C TYR A 214 4.61 -14.63 8.95
N ILE A 215 3.92 -15.78 8.98
CA ILE A 215 3.54 -16.50 10.20
C ILE A 215 4.31 -17.82 10.31
N SER A 216 4.65 -18.46 9.19
CA SER A 216 5.41 -19.70 9.19
C SER A 216 6.93 -19.44 9.32
N PRO A 217 7.64 -20.18 10.20
CA PRO A 217 9.08 -20.03 10.44
C PRO A 217 9.95 -20.45 9.25
#